data_AF-A0A9E1KJS8-F1
#
_entry.id   AF-A0A9E1KJS8-F1
#
_cell.length_a   1.000
_cell.length_b   1.000
_cell.length_c   1.000
_cell.angle_alpha   90.00
_cell.angle_beta   90.00
_cell.angle_gamma   90.00
#
_symmetry.space_group_name_H-M   'P 1'
#
loop_
_entity.id
_entity.type
_entity.pdbx_description
1 polymer ?
#
loop_
_entity_poly.entity_id
_entity_poly.type
_entity_poly.pdbx_seq_one_letter_code
_entity_poly.pdbx_strand_id
1 'polypeptide(L)'
;MRAYQVGEHGRLKLLLLAMVLNPAAAFAENRWLAGDHHIHSQFSPGYDFSVNPPRPIIGGDAVNPLPANASLAKKYGLSWIVGTDHGGPNHSKINRDTAYPELLKSRKEVPEVIQFYGMELNTPGADHSSLIIPYTEDEQHVLFKLEHGFDKLEVFPVDVSRDVENNMLTGLAVMAALPSPPVVIANHPSRSATAYGEYGADDPAEFRRWNDTAPNVAVGMA
;
A
#
# COMPACT_ATOMS: atom_id res chain seq x y z
N MET A 1 84.13 -35.71 -3.17
CA MET A 1 82.80 -35.09 -3.38
C MET A 1 82.85 -34.42 -4.75
N ARG A 2 82.15 -34.92 -5.77
CA ARG A 2 80.80 -34.46 -6.20
C ARG A 2 80.65 -32.93 -6.16
N ALA A 3 80.12 -32.19 -7.14
CA ALA A 3 79.85 -32.33 -8.56
C ALA A 3 79.18 -30.98 -9.00
N TYR A 4 79.14 -30.74 -10.32
CA TYR A 4 78.17 -29.91 -11.09
C TYR A 4 78.25 -28.37 -11.16
N GLN A 5 78.41 -27.92 -12.42
CA GLN A 5 77.89 -26.68 -13.00
C GLN A 5 76.34 -26.66 -12.97
N VAL A 6 75.72 -25.51 -12.72
CA VAL A 6 74.43 -25.01 -13.26
C VAL A 6 74.48 -23.47 -13.06
N GLY A 7 74.34 -22.58 -14.04
CA GLY A 7 73.28 -22.42 -15.04
C GLY A 7 72.35 -21.28 -14.58
N GLU A 8 72.52 -20.08 -15.14
CA GLU A 8 71.66 -18.93 -14.88
C GLU A 8 70.22 -19.23 -15.32
N HIS A 9 69.30 -19.29 -14.37
CA HIS A 9 67.88 -19.44 -14.64
C HIS A 9 67.20 -18.08 -14.80
N GLY A 10 66.37 -18.02 -15.85
CA GLY A 10 65.65 -16.85 -16.33
C GLY A 10 64.81 -16.15 -15.27
N ARG A 11 64.85 -14.82 -15.34
CA ARG A 11 63.90 -13.94 -14.64
C ARG A 11 62.50 -14.16 -15.21
N LEU A 12 61.65 -14.85 -14.45
CA LEU A 12 60.22 -14.91 -14.67
C LEU A 12 59.64 -13.49 -14.49
N LYS A 13 59.26 -12.83 -15.59
CA LYS A 13 58.50 -11.58 -15.53
C LYS A 13 57.08 -11.91 -15.13
N LEU A 14 56.75 -11.70 -13.84
CA LEU A 14 55.39 -11.74 -13.35
C LEU A 14 54.66 -10.48 -13.87
N LEU A 15 53.86 -10.62 -14.92
CA LEU A 15 52.93 -9.57 -15.33
C LEU A 15 51.78 -9.56 -14.30
N LEU A 16 51.79 -8.60 -13.38
CA LEU A 16 50.61 -8.27 -12.58
C LEU A 16 49.62 -7.57 -13.52
N LEU A 17 48.59 -8.30 -13.96
CA LEU A 17 47.43 -7.69 -14.60
C LEU A 17 46.59 -7.04 -13.50
N ALA A 18 46.78 -5.74 -13.27
CA ALA A 18 45.90 -4.97 -12.42
C ALA A 18 44.53 -4.86 -13.11
N MET A 19 43.57 -5.68 -12.69
CA MET A 19 42.16 -5.43 -12.99
C MET A 19 41.78 -4.12 -12.31
N VAL A 20 41.66 -3.06 -13.10
CA VAL A 20 40.94 -1.86 -12.69
C VAL A 20 39.48 -2.27 -12.55
N LEU A 21 39.07 -2.61 -11.34
CA LEU A 21 37.66 -2.66 -10.96
C LEU A 21 37.15 -1.23 -11.07
N ASN A 22 36.58 -0.92 -12.23
CA ASN A 22 35.85 0.32 -12.45
C ASN A 22 34.58 0.19 -11.58
N PRO A 23 34.42 0.96 -10.49
CA PRO A 23 33.16 0.98 -9.78
C PRO A 23 32.27 1.91 -10.60
N ALA A 24 31.77 1.41 -11.74
CA ALA A 24 30.57 1.97 -12.29
C ALA A 24 29.52 1.75 -11.21
N ALA A 25 29.25 2.81 -10.43
CA ALA A 25 28.12 2.83 -9.53
C ALA A 25 26.93 2.36 -10.36
N ALA A 26 26.37 1.21 -9.99
CA ALA A 26 25.14 0.73 -10.57
C ALA A 26 24.07 1.74 -10.14
N PHE A 27 23.93 2.82 -10.91
CA PHE A 27 22.67 3.54 -10.98
C PHE A 27 21.69 2.52 -11.52
N ALA A 28 20.93 1.88 -10.63
CA ALA A 28 19.73 1.20 -11.07
C ALA A 28 18.93 2.26 -11.83
N GLU A 29 18.79 2.09 -13.14
CA GLU A 29 17.98 3.00 -13.94
C GLU A 29 16.57 3.00 -13.35
N ASN A 30 16.08 4.17 -12.97
CA ASN A 30 14.70 4.32 -12.51
C ASN A 30 13.79 3.80 -13.62
N ARG A 31 13.01 2.75 -13.33
CA ARG A 31 12.09 2.15 -14.31
C ARG A 31 10.66 2.50 -13.97
N TRP A 32 9.86 2.75 -14.99
CA TRP A 32 8.42 2.88 -14.86
C TRP A 32 7.79 1.48 -14.71
N LEU A 33 7.00 1.30 -13.66
CA LEU A 33 6.29 0.05 -13.39
C LEU A 33 4.79 0.33 -13.42
N ALA A 34 4.09 -0.33 -14.33
CA ALA A 34 2.62 -0.29 -14.34
C ALA A 34 2.08 -0.96 -13.08
N GLY A 35 1.06 -0.38 -12.48
CA GLY A 35 0.36 -0.97 -11.36
C GLY A 35 -1.01 -0.36 -11.14
N ASP A 36 -1.71 -0.95 -10.19
CA ASP A 36 -3.09 -0.60 -9.85
C ASP A 36 -3.18 -0.42 -8.33
N HIS A 37 -3.51 0.79 -7.92
CA HIS A 37 -3.52 1.18 -6.51
C HIS A 37 -4.87 1.00 -5.83
N HIS A 38 -5.91 0.57 -6.55
CA HIS A 38 -7.27 0.49 -6.01
C HIS A 38 -7.98 -0.77 -6.49
N ILE A 39 -7.85 -1.86 -5.73
CA ILE A 39 -8.46 -3.16 -6.04
C ILE A 39 -9.19 -3.71 -4.82
N HIS A 40 -10.47 -4.02 -5.02
CA HIS A 40 -11.29 -4.73 -4.04
C HIS A 40 -11.16 -6.25 -4.19
N SER A 41 -11.22 -6.95 -3.07
CA SER A 41 -11.28 -8.39 -2.93
C SER A 41 -12.59 -8.84 -2.28
N GLN A 42 -12.76 -10.15 -2.10
CA GLN A 42 -13.86 -10.71 -1.31
C GLN A 42 -13.94 -10.18 0.13
N PHE A 43 -12.87 -9.56 0.62
CA PHE A 43 -12.83 -8.89 1.91
C PHE A 43 -13.26 -7.42 1.85
N SER A 44 -13.88 -6.96 0.77
CA SER A 44 -14.76 -5.78 0.78
C SER A 44 -16.18 -6.26 1.08
N PRO A 45 -16.59 -6.35 2.37
CA PRO A 45 -17.84 -6.97 2.71
C PRO A 45 -19.02 -6.01 2.45
N GLY A 46 -20.15 -6.60 2.08
CA GLY A 46 -21.44 -6.00 2.39
C GLY A 46 -21.76 -6.18 3.88
N TYR A 47 -22.80 -5.54 4.40
CA TYR A 47 -23.19 -5.72 5.80
C TYR A 47 -24.68 -6.01 5.94
N ASP A 48 -25.00 -7.02 6.74
CA ASP A 48 -26.35 -7.33 7.19
C ASP A 48 -26.67 -6.51 8.45
N PHE A 49 -27.40 -5.40 8.25
CA PHE A 49 -27.84 -4.50 9.31
C PHE A 49 -29.15 -4.94 10.00
N SER A 50 -29.70 -6.10 9.64
CA SER A 50 -30.89 -6.65 10.34
C SER A 50 -30.56 -7.24 11.72
N VAL A 51 -29.26 -7.44 12.00
CA VAL A 51 -28.73 -7.95 13.27
C VAL A 51 -27.83 -6.90 13.95
N ASN A 52 -27.67 -7.03 15.27
CA ASN A 52 -26.88 -6.11 16.10
C ASN A 52 -25.82 -6.88 16.93
N PRO A 53 -24.51 -6.67 16.70
CA PRO A 53 -23.92 -5.75 15.71
C PRO A 53 -24.12 -6.24 14.26
N PRO A 54 -23.97 -5.36 13.25
CA PRO A 54 -24.06 -5.74 11.84
C PRO A 54 -23.10 -6.88 11.52
N ARG A 55 -23.56 -7.82 10.70
CA ARG A 55 -22.75 -8.98 10.31
C ARG A 55 -22.14 -8.75 8.92
N PRO A 56 -20.82 -8.91 8.74
CA PRO A 56 -20.20 -8.80 7.43
C PRO A 56 -20.64 -9.93 6.49
N ILE A 57 -20.83 -9.60 5.22
CA ILE A 57 -21.12 -10.49 4.10
C ILE A 57 -19.89 -10.47 3.19
N ILE A 58 -19.02 -11.46 3.36
CA ILE A 58 -17.84 -11.66 2.51
C ILE A 58 -18.31 -11.87 1.06
N GLY A 59 -17.63 -11.21 0.12
CA GLY A 59 -18.02 -11.22 -1.28
C GLY A 59 -19.14 -10.23 -1.64
N GLY A 60 -19.49 -9.31 -0.74
CA GLY A 60 -20.64 -8.43 -0.91
C GLY A 60 -20.43 -7.28 -1.89
N ASP A 61 -19.21 -6.75 -1.98
CA ASP A 61 -18.85 -5.67 -2.92
C ASP A 61 -18.00 -6.20 -4.09
N ALA A 62 -16.91 -6.91 -3.79
CA ALA A 62 -16.14 -7.66 -4.78
C ALA A 62 -16.06 -9.14 -4.40
N VAL A 63 -15.81 -10.02 -5.37
CA VAL A 63 -15.86 -11.49 -5.17
C VAL A 63 -14.53 -12.20 -5.38
N ASN A 64 -13.52 -11.50 -5.88
CA ASN A 64 -12.24 -12.12 -6.20
C ASN A 64 -11.39 -12.29 -4.94
N PRO A 65 -10.81 -13.49 -4.68
CA PRO A 65 -9.75 -13.64 -3.70
C PRO A 65 -8.50 -12.84 -4.07
N LEU A 66 -7.67 -12.47 -3.09
CA LEU A 66 -6.43 -11.72 -3.33
C LEU A 66 -5.48 -12.41 -4.33
N PRO A 67 -5.25 -13.75 -4.28
CA PRO A 67 -4.45 -14.45 -5.28
C PRO A 67 -5.02 -14.39 -6.70
N ALA A 68 -6.34 -14.31 -6.83
CA ALA A 68 -6.98 -14.17 -8.15
C ALA A 68 -6.70 -12.78 -8.73
N ASN A 69 -6.83 -11.72 -7.91
CA ASN A 69 -6.46 -10.36 -8.31
C ASN A 69 -4.98 -10.28 -8.71
N ALA A 70 -4.07 -10.85 -7.91
CA ALA A 70 -2.63 -10.90 -8.25
C ALA A 70 -2.34 -11.69 -9.53
N SER A 71 -3.02 -12.82 -9.74
CA SER A 71 -2.88 -13.63 -10.96
C SER A 71 -3.34 -12.87 -12.21
N LEU A 72 -4.43 -12.11 -12.10
CA LEU A 72 -4.92 -11.25 -13.19
C LEU A 72 -3.96 -10.08 -13.44
N ALA A 73 -3.43 -9.45 -12.39
CA ALA A 73 -2.43 -8.41 -12.49
C ALA A 73 -1.20 -8.89 -13.28
N LYS A 74 -0.67 -10.06 -12.93
CA LYS A 74 0.42 -10.72 -13.66
C LYS A 74 0.04 -10.97 -15.13
N LYS A 75 -1.13 -11.54 -15.37
CA LYS A 75 -1.63 -11.85 -16.72
C LYS A 75 -1.70 -10.60 -17.60
N TYR A 76 -2.07 -9.45 -17.04
CA TYR A 76 -2.22 -8.19 -17.76
C TYR A 76 -0.97 -7.28 -17.69
N GLY A 77 0.15 -7.78 -17.16
CA GLY A 77 1.43 -7.08 -17.18
C GLY A 77 1.60 -5.99 -16.13
N LEU A 78 0.76 -5.97 -15.08
CA LEU A 78 1.00 -5.13 -13.92
C LEU A 78 2.18 -5.67 -13.12
N SER A 79 3.05 -4.75 -12.70
CA SER A 79 4.21 -5.06 -11.87
C SER A 79 3.92 -4.96 -10.38
N TRP A 80 2.90 -4.19 -10.01
CA TRP A 80 2.47 -4.03 -8.63
C TRP A 80 0.96 -3.80 -8.51
N ILE A 81 0.39 -4.18 -7.37
CA ILE A 81 -1.00 -3.92 -7.00
C ILE A 81 -1.12 -3.58 -5.52
N VAL A 82 -2.25 -2.99 -5.13
CA VAL A 82 -2.64 -2.78 -3.73
C VAL A 82 -3.99 -3.44 -3.49
N GLY A 83 -4.12 -4.24 -2.43
CA GLY A 83 -5.43 -4.64 -1.93
C GLY A 83 -6.03 -3.50 -1.11
N THR A 84 -7.11 -2.88 -1.60
CA THR A 84 -7.78 -1.73 -0.98
C THR A 84 -9.23 -2.05 -0.70
N ASP A 85 -9.46 -3.03 0.18
CA ASP A 85 -10.81 -3.44 0.52
C ASP A 85 -11.61 -2.33 1.21
N HIS A 86 -12.91 -2.25 0.93
CA HIS A 86 -13.81 -1.24 1.49
C HIS A 86 -14.08 -1.54 2.97
N GLY A 87 -13.97 -0.51 3.82
CA GLY A 87 -14.21 -0.64 5.26
C GLY A 87 -15.68 -0.80 5.66
N GLY A 88 -15.92 -0.76 6.96
CA GLY A 88 -17.24 -0.83 7.58
C GLY A 88 -17.15 -1.27 9.04
N PRO A 89 -18.28 -1.58 9.70
CA PRO A 89 -18.29 -1.95 11.11
C PRO A 89 -17.28 -3.07 11.46
N ASN A 90 -16.30 -2.73 12.30
CA ASN A 90 -15.27 -3.63 12.82
C ASN A 90 -14.46 -4.34 11.71
N HIS A 91 -14.33 -3.69 10.54
CA HIS A 91 -13.63 -4.21 9.38
C HIS A 91 -12.12 -4.38 9.62
N SER A 92 -11.52 -3.54 10.48
CA SER A 92 -10.10 -3.66 10.86
C SER A 92 -9.73 -5.08 11.32
N LYS A 93 -10.64 -5.77 12.01
CA LYS A 93 -10.43 -7.17 12.43
C LYS A 93 -10.53 -8.16 11.28
N ILE A 94 -11.42 -7.94 10.31
CA ILE A 94 -11.52 -8.77 9.10
C ILE A 94 -10.23 -8.66 8.30
N ASN A 95 -9.76 -7.43 8.10
CA ASN A 95 -8.50 -7.13 7.45
C ASN A 95 -7.34 -7.87 8.14
N ARG A 96 -7.16 -7.63 9.45
CA ARG A 96 -6.09 -8.25 10.24
C ARG A 96 -6.19 -9.78 10.26
N ASP A 97 -7.33 -10.33 10.63
CA ASP A 97 -7.44 -11.75 11.01
C ASP A 97 -7.70 -12.67 9.81
N THR A 98 -8.17 -12.13 8.69
CA THR A 98 -8.58 -12.93 7.51
C THR A 98 -7.89 -12.47 6.22
N ALA A 99 -8.01 -11.19 5.85
CA ALA A 99 -7.47 -10.71 4.57
C ALA A 99 -5.94 -10.76 4.52
N TYR A 100 -5.27 -10.33 5.59
CA TYR A 100 -3.80 -10.33 5.66
C TYR A 100 -3.19 -11.74 5.54
N PRO A 101 -3.68 -12.80 6.25
CA PRO A 101 -3.26 -14.17 5.98
C PRO A 101 -3.42 -14.60 4.51
N GLU A 102 -4.49 -14.18 3.82
CA GLU A 102 -4.67 -14.47 2.39
C GLU A 102 -3.70 -13.67 1.51
N LEU A 103 -3.40 -12.41 1.85
CA LEU A 103 -2.34 -11.64 1.17
C LEU A 103 -0.99 -12.34 1.26
N LEU A 104 -0.62 -12.87 2.43
CA LEU A 104 0.63 -13.61 2.62
C LEU A 104 0.67 -14.88 1.76
N LYS A 105 -0.47 -15.55 1.59
CA LYS A 105 -0.62 -16.67 0.65
C LYS A 105 -0.47 -16.19 -0.80
N SER A 106 -1.16 -15.12 -1.18
CA SER A 106 -1.11 -14.51 -2.50
C SER A 106 0.31 -14.12 -2.94
N ARG A 107 1.10 -13.54 -2.03
CA ARG A 107 2.52 -13.20 -2.27
C ARG A 107 3.41 -14.42 -2.54
N LYS A 108 3.07 -15.58 -1.95
CA LYS A 108 3.77 -16.85 -2.24
C LYS A 108 3.36 -17.44 -3.58
N GLU A 109 2.08 -17.30 -3.94
CA GLU A 109 1.52 -17.87 -5.17
C GLU A 109 1.85 -17.04 -6.42
N VAL A 110 1.96 -15.72 -6.28
CA VAL A 110 2.24 -14.78 -7.37
C VAL A 110 3.40 -13.83 -6.98
N PRO A 111 4.62 -14.35 -6.79
CA PRO A 111 5.76 -13.55 -6.34
C PRO A 111 6.27 -12.55 -7.39
N GLU A 112 5.84 -12.67 -8.66
CA GLU A 112 6.26 -11.75 -9.73
C GLU A 112 5.54 -10.39 -9.69
N VAL A 113 4.45 -10.28 -8.95
CA VAL A 113 3.72 -9.03 -8.74
C VAL A 113 4.00 -8.53 -7.32
N ILE A 114 4.45 -7.28 -7.20
CA ILE A 114 4.59 -6.63 -5.89
C ILE A 114 3.19 -6.34 -5.35
N GLN A 115 2.86 -6.87 -4.18
CA GLN A 115 1.52 -6.75 -3.60
C GLN A 115 1.62 -5.94 -2.30
N PHE A 116 1.18 -4.69 -2.33
CA PHE A 116 1.05 -3.86 -1.14
C PHE A 116 -0.26 -4.16 -0.41
N TYR A 117 -0.27 -3.90 0.89
CA TYR A 117 -1.47 -3.97 1.70
C TYR A 117 -2.04 -2.57 1.95
N GLY A 118 -3.36 -2.48 2.10
CA GLY A 118 -4.04 -1.21 2.20
C GLY A 118 -5.52 -1.36 2.48
N MET A 119 -6.25 -0.27 2.32
CA MET A 119 -7.72 -0.25 2.35
C MET A 119 -8.25 0.92 1.53
N GLU A 120 -9.52 0.86 1.13
CA GLU A 120 -10.28 2.06 0.80
C GLU A 120 -10.85 2.63 2.10
N LEU A 121 -10.17 3.63 2.65
CA LEU A 121 -10.54 4.29 3.89
C LEU A 121 -11.84 5.08 3.68
N ASN A 122 -12.86 4.82 4.51
CA ASN A 122 -13.98 5.74 4.65
C ASN A 122 -13.44 7.00 5.31
N THR A 123 -13.19 8.03 4.51
CA THR A 123 -12.34 9.13 4.95
C THR A 123 -13.13 10.11 5.81
N PRO A 124 -12.65 10.47 7.02
CA PRO A 124 -13.32 11.46 7.83
C PRO A 124 -13.47 12.81 7.13
N GLY A 125 -14.70 13.30 7.01
CA GLY A 125 -15.00 14.60 6.40
C GLY A 125 -15.04 14.61 4.88
N ALA A 126 -14.71 13.50 4.22
CA ALA A 126 -14.60 13.39 2.77
C ALA A 126 -15.26 12.11 2.24
N ASP A 127 -15.08 11.77 0.96
CA ASP A 127 -15.60 10.53 0.38
C ASP A 127 -14.73 9.33 0.82
N HIS A 128 -13.83 8.86 -0.05
CA HIS A 128 -12.92 7.75 0.25
C HIS A 128 -11.47 8.08 -0.11
N SER A 129 -10.53 7.30 0.43
CA SER A 129 -9.12 7.38 0.04
C SER A 129 -8.48 5.99 -0.05
N SER A 130 -7.66 5.74 -1.06
CA SER A 130 -6.73 4.61 -1.03
C SER A 130 -5.66 4.88 0.03
N LEU A 131 -5.59 4.04 1.06
CA LEU A 131 -4.50 4.00 2.03
C LEU A 131 -3.56 2.85 1.68
N ILE A 132 -2.32 3.18 1.29
CA ILE A 132 -1.33 2.21 0.81
C ILE A 132 -0.21 2.10 1.86
N ILE A 133 -0.10 0.93 2.50
CA ILE A 133 0.91 0.67 3.53
C ILE A 133 2.19 0.16 2.86
N PRO A 134 3.38 0.69 3.23
CA PRO A 134 4.65 0.15 2.75
C PRO A 134 4.82 -1.31 3.18
N TYR A 135 5.50 -2.09 2.35
CA TYR A 135 5.87 -3.47 2.71
C TYR A 135 6.87 -3.44 3.88
N THR A 136 6.39 -3.73 5.09
CA THR A 136 7.18 -3.82 6.32
C THR A 136 6.72 -5.00 7.17
N GLU A 137 7.53 -5.43 8.14
CA GLU A 137 7.18 -6.54 9.05
C GLU A 137 5.92 -6.24 9.88
N ASP A 138 5.60 -4.96 10.11
CA ASP A 138 4.47 -4.48 10.91
C ASP A 138 3.30 -3.93 10.08
N GLU A 139 3.30 -4.10 8.75
CA GLU A 139 2.30 -3.51 7.85
C GLU A 139 0.84 -3.85 8.24
N GLN A 140 0.59 -5.08 8.72
CA GLN A 140 -0.72 -5.52 9.22
C GLN A 140 -1.16 -4.71 10.45
N HIS A 141 -0.24 -4.48 11.37
CA HIS A 141 -0.51 -3.75 12.61
C HIS A 141 -0.70 -2.26 12.36
N VAL A 142 0.07 -1.70 11.43
CA VAL A 142 -0.10 -0.32 10.97
C VAL A 142 -1.47 -0.14 10.34
N LEU A 143 -1.87 -0.99 9.37
CA LEU A 143 -3.19 -0.89 8.76
C LEU A 143 -4.30 -1.02 9.81
N PHE A 144 -4.23 -2.03 10.69
CA PHE A 144 -5.21 -2.24 11.75
C PHE A 144 -5.38 -0.99 12.62
N LYS A 145 -4.28 -0.36 13.05
CA LYS A 145 -4.33 0.85 13.88
C LYS A 145 -4.94 2.04 13.15
N LEU A 146 -4.57 2.24 11.90
CA LEU A 146 -5.05 3.38 11.11
C LEU A 146 -6.53 3.24 10.79
N GLU A 147 -6.95 2.08 10.30
CA GLU A 147 -8.36 1.78 10.05
C GLU A 147 -9.18 1.88 11.34
N HIS A 148 -8.76 1.18 12.40
CA HIS A 148 -9.48 1.19 13.68
C HIS A 148 -9.57 2.60 14.27
N GLY A 149 -8.51 3.39 14.13
CA GLY A 149 -8.40 4.74 14.66
C GLY A 149 -9.22 5.77 13.88
N PHE A 150 -9.20 5.70 12.54
CA PHE A 150 -9.60 6.82 11.69
C PHE A 150 -10.67 6.50 10.64
N ASP A 151 -10.99 5.25 10.34
CA ASP A 151 -12.10 4.96 9.43
C ASP A 151 -13.42 5.43 10.06
N LYS A 152 -14.20 6.26 9.35
CA LYS A 152 -15.42 6.85 9.92
C LYS A 152 -16.55 5.84 10.15
N LEU A 153 -16.53 4.69 9.46
CA LEU A 153 -17.54 3.64 9.54
C LEU A 153 -17.10 2.42 10.37
N GLU A 154 -15.87 2.40 10.87
CA GLU A 154 -15.33 1.29 11.69
C GLU A 154 -16.16 1.00 12.96
N VAL A 155 -16.70 2.03 13.62
CA VAL A 155 -17.35 1.87 14.93
C VAL A 155 -18.85 1.62 14.78
N PHE A 156 -19.38 0.68 15.57
CA PHE A 156 -20.81 0.43 15.70
C PHE A 156 -21.28 0.51 17.17
N PRO A 157 -22.41 1.19 17.49
CA PRO A 157 -23.22 2.04 16.60
C PRO A 157 -22.40 3.16 15.96
N VAL A 158 -22.83 3.62 14.78
CA VAL A 158 -22.12 4.68 14.04
C VAL A 158 -21.93 5.90 14.93
N ASP A 159 -20.69 6.34 15.06
CA ASP A 159 -20.33 7.57 15.75
C ASP A 159 -20.12 8.69 14.73
N VAL A 160 -21.12 9.55 14.58
CA VAL A 160 -21.10 10.68 13.64
C VAL A 160 -19.96 11.67 13.90
N SER A 161 -19.40 11.70 15.12
CA SER A 161 -18.27 12.57 15.42
C SER A 161 -16.97 12.11 14.74
N ARG A 162 -16.95 10.89 14.18
CA ARG A 162 -15.83 10.39 13.39
C ARG A 162 -15.76 11.00 12.00
N ASP A 163 -16.89 11.43 11.42
CA ASP A 163 -16.97 11.96 10.05
C ASP A 163 -16.75 13.48 10.00
N VAL A 164 -15.56 13.93 10.38
CA VAL A 164 -15.14 15.33 10.30
C VAL A 164 -13.69 15.45 9.85
N GLU A 165 -13.37 16.46 9.05
CA GLU A 165 -12.03 16.66 8.46
C GLU A 165 -10.92 16.70 9.53
N ASN A 166 -11.17 17.28 10.70
CA ASN A 166 -10.17 17.35 11.78
C ASN A 166 -9.67 15.96 12.22
N ASN A 167 -10.49 14.92 12.11
CA ASN A 167 -10.06 13.55 12.39
C ASN A 167 -9.14 13.03 11.29
N MET A 168 -9.38 13.39 10.02
CA MET A 168 -8.47 13.07 8.93
C MET A 168 -7.13 13.79 9.09
N LEU A 169 -7.13 15.08 9.44
CA LEU A 169 -5.89 15.82 9.73
C LEU A 169 -5.10 15.19 10.89
N THR A 170 -5.79 14.73 11.93
CA THR A 170 -5.16 13.99 13.04
C THR A 170 -4.57 12.66 12.54
N GLY A 171 -5.29 11.92 11.71
CA GLY A 171 -4.82 10.69 11.09
C GLY A 171 -3.58 10.90 10.22
N LEU A 172 -3.58 11.92 9.37
CA LEU A 172 -2.44 12.29 8.53
C LEU A 172 -1.20 12.66 9.36
N ALA A 173 -1.38 13.40 10.46
CA ALA A 173 -0.28 13.71 11.37
C ALA A 173 0.32 12.44 12.02
N VAL A 174 -0.54 11.48 12.40
CA VAL A 174 -0.10 10.16 12.91
C VAL A 174 0.65 9.38 11.83
N MET A 175 0.11 9.32 10.61
CA MET A 175 0.73 8.63 9.47
C MET A 175 2.10 9.21 9.13
N ALA A 176 2.23 10.54 9.12
CA ALA A 176 3.49 11.23 8.84
C ALA A 176 4.58 10.97 9.91
N ALA A 177 4.17 10.65 11.13
CA ALA A 177 5.08 10.34 12.23
C ALA A 177 5.51 8.85 12.28
N LEU A 178 4.95 7.98 11.42
CA LEU A 178 5.35 6.57 11.36
C LEU A 178 6.78 6.44 10.80
N PRO A 179 7.56 5.44 11.26
CA PRO A 179 8.90 5.17 10.71
C PRO A 179 8.90 4.92 9.20
N SER A 180 7.83 4.29 8.70
CA SER A 180 7.55 4.06 7.28
C SER A 180 6.16 4.63 6.96
N PRO A 181 6.07 5.90 6.54
CA PRO A 181 4.79 6.54 6.26
C PRO A 181 4.06 5.87 5.09
N PRO A 182 2.72 5.71 5.17
CA PRO A 182 1.92 5.25 4.05
C PRO A 182 1.72 6.35 3.01
N VAL A 183 1.06 5.98 1.91
CA VAL A 183 0.54 6.92 0.91
C VAL A 183 -0.98 6.94 0.99
N VAL A 184 -1.55 8.13 0.86
CA VAL A 184 -2.98 8.41 0.82
C VAL A 184 -3.29 9.14 -0.48
N ILE A 185 -4.25 8.61 -1.23
CA ILE A 185 -4.79 9.19 -2.46
C ILE A 185 -6.29 9.31 -2.28
N ALA A 186 -6.85 10.52 -2.39
CA ALA A 186 -8.30 10.73 -2.32
C ALA A 186 -8.95 10.13 -3.58
N ASN A 187 -10.05 9.40 -3.40
CA ASN A 187 -10.72 8.74 -4.51
C ASN A 187 -11.93 9.55 -4.97
N HIS A 188 -12.15 9.54 -6.29
CA HIS A 188 -13.36 9.98 -6.97
C HIS A 188 -13.99 11.27 -6.38
N PRO A 189 -13.23 12.38 -6.26
CA PRO A 189 -13.64 13.58 -5.52
C PRO A 189 -14.86 14.31 -6.10
N SER A 190 -15.24 13.98 -7.33
CA SER A 190 -16.42 14.55 -8.00
C SER A 190 -17.65 13.64 -7.92
N ARG A 191 -17.54 12.41 -7.37
CA ARG A 191 -18.61 11.40 -7.37
C ARG A 191 -19.88 11.88 -6.70
N SER A 192 -19.72 12.67 -5.63
CA SER A 192 -20.79 13.17 -4.78
C SER A 192 -21.32 14.55 -5.18
N ALA A 193 -20.74 15.19 -6.22
CA ALA A 193 -21.20 16.49 -6.69
C ALA A 193 -22.60 16.39 -7.34
N THR A 194 -23.50 17.32 -6.99
CA THR A 194 -24.89 17.32 -7.46
C THR A 194 -25.12 18.10 -8.76
N ALA A 195 -24.19 18.97 -9.13
CA ALA A 195 -24.24 19.71 -10.39
C ALA A 195 -22.84 20.06 -10.92
N TYR A 196 -22.78 20.53 -12.16
CA TYR A 196 -21.54 21.01 -12.77
C TYR A 196 -21.01 22.25 -12.05
N GLY A 197 -19.74 22.21 -11.67
CA GLY A 197 -19.07 23.30 -10.96
C GLY A 197 -19.35 23.35 -9.45
N GLU A 198 -20.07 22.36 -8.90
CA GLU A 198 -20.25 22.17 -7.46
C GLU A 198 -19.23 21.16 -6.92
N TYR A 199 -18.85 21.35 -5.67
CA TYR A 199 -18.07 20.37 -4.91
C TYR A 199 -19.01 19.43 -4.14
N GLY A 200 -18.61 18.17 -4.02
CA GLY A 200 -19.36 17.14 -3.32
C GLY A 200 -18.92 17.05 -1.86
N ALA A 201 -18.65 15.83 -1.42
CA ALA A 201 -18.06 15.53 -0.12
C ALA A 201 -16.61 16.08 -0.01
N ASP A 202 -15.90 16.19 -1.13
CA ASP A 202 -14.52 16.67 -1.18
C ASP A 202 -14.44 18.14 -1.63
N ASP A 203 -13.60 18.94 -0.97
CA ASP A 203 -13.30 20.34 -1.34
C ASP A 203 -11.80 20.51 -1.69
N PRO A 204 -11.44 21.26 -2.76
CA PRO A 204 -10.02 21.46 -3.11
C PRO A 204 -9.16 22.08 -1.99
N ALA A 205 -9.74 22.92 -1.13
CA ALA A 205 -9.04 23.50 0.01
C ALA A 205 -8.78 22.46 1.11
N GLU A 206 -9.62 21.44 1.25
CA GLU A 206 -9.39 20.29 2.12
C GLU A 206 -8.16 19.51 1.66
N PHE A 207 -8.05 19.18 0.37
CA PHE A 207 -6.86 18.51 -0.17
C PHE A 207 -5.57 19.31 0.03
N ARG A 208 -5.67 20.65 0.00
CA ARG A 208 -4.54 21.52 0.35
C ARG A 208 -4.14 21.36 1.81
N ARG A 209 -5.10 21.40 2.74
CA ARG A 209 -4.84 21.18 4.18
C ARG A 209 -4.28 19.80 4.46
N TRP A 210 -4.74 18.75 3.75
CA TRP A 210 -4.21 17.40 3.88
C TRP A 210 -2.74 17.33 3.45
N ASN A 211 -2.43 17.88 2.27
CA ASN A 211 -1.06 17.92 1.79
C ASN A 211 -0.16 18.79 2.68
N ASP A 212 -0.64 19.92 3.18
CA ASP A 212 0.12 20.77 4.11
C ASP A 212 0.40 20.07 5.45
N THR A 213 -0.53 19.21 5.90
CA THR A 213 -0.40 18.41 7.14
C THR A 213 0.60 17.27 6.97
N ALA A 214 0.57 16.57 5.84
CA ALA A 214 1.42 15.41 5.59
C ALA A 214 1.80 15.29 4.10
N PRO A 215 2.76 16.11 3.61
CA PRO A 215 3.00 16.28 2.17
C PRO A 215 3.55 15.05 1.45
N ASN A 216 4.18 14.14 2.19
CA ASN A 216 4.69 12.87 1.67
C ASN A 216 3.73 11.69 1.89
N VAL A 217 2.58 11.92 2.52
CA VAL A 217 1.53 10.92 2.79
C VAL A 217 0.32 11.21 1.92
N ALA A 218 -0.30 12.39 2.06
CA ALA A 218 -1.42 12.81 1.22
C ALA A 218 -0.90 13.45 -0.07
N VAL A 219 -0.85 12.67 -1.14
CA VAL A 219 -0.09 13.02 -2.36
C VAL A 219 -0.96 13.41 -3.57
N GLY A 220 -2.28 13.25 -3.49
CA GLY A 220 -3.17 13.64 -4.58
C GLY A 220 -4.51 12.94 -4.54
N MET A 221 -5.12 12.81 -5.73
CA MET A 221 -6.43 12.22 -5.95
C MET A 221 -6.46 11.37 -7.23
N ALA A 222 -7.39 10.42 -7.31
CA ALA A 222 -7.60 9.50 -8.44
C ALA A 222 -9.08 9.40 -8.83
#